data_AF-A0A7X8DQX9-F1
#
_entry.id   AF-A0A7X8DQX9-F1
#
_cell.length_a   1.000
_cell.length_b   1.000
_cell.length_c   1.000
_cell.angle_alpha   90.00
_cell.angle_beta   90.00
_cell.angle_gamma   90.00
#
_symmetry.space_group_name_H-M   'P 1'
#
loop_
_entity.id
_entity.type
_entity.pdbx_description
1 polymer ?
#
loop_
_entity_poly.entity_id
_entity_poly.type
_entity_poly.pdbx_seq_one_letter_code
_entity_poly.pdbx_strand_id
1 'polypeptide(L)'
;MPDVKKILGKEDGLTLVELLTVIGIMGLMVIAFYSLVTFSPTGHNQAQNIAQRQSDFNLIQTYFKNELANAIEIHMLDSLPDPLDNNYNYIYLDNGSLILREGTTTRAIVENRVDNLLFSLEEASSTNHNSLYKYILVYTVNDIESSLILNNINYDISDNHKTIIAYRKP
;
A
#
# COMPACT_ATOMS: atom_id res chain seq x y z
N MET A 1 -80.86 36.07 20.44
CA MET A 1 -80.30 34.70 20.38
C MET A 1 -79.46 34.61 19.11
N PRO A 2 -78.13 34.59 19.19
CA PRO A 2 -77.30 34.33 18.02
C PRO A 2 -77.06 32.81 17.89
N ASP A 3 -77.28 32.31 16.68
CA ASP A 3 -76.94 30.94 16.28
C ASP A 3 -75.46 30.66 16.53
N VAL A 4 -75.20 29.71 17.43
CA VAL A 4 -73.88 29.11 17.61
C VAL A 4 -73.62 28.23 16.39
N LYS A 5 -73.12 28.87 15.34
CA LYS A 5 -72.70 28.22 14.10
C LYS A 5 -71.61 27.21 14.46
N LYS A 6 -71.97 25.92 14.37
CA LYS A 6 -71.13 24.73 14.55
C LYS A 6 -69.65 24.98 14.26
N ILE A 7 -68.84 25.03 15.31
CA ILE A 7 -67.36 24.95 15.26
C ILE A 7 -66.96 23.48 15.46
N LEU A 8 -67.61 22.56 14.76
CA LEU A 8 -67.36 21.12 14.83
C LEU A 8 -67.69 20.54 13.45
N GLY A 9 -66.68 20.40 12.59
CA GLY A 9 -66.85 19.88 11.23
C GLY A 9 -65.63 19.98 10.32
N LYS A 10 -64.41 19.88 10.87
CA LYS A 10 -63.21 19.59 10.08
C LYS A 10 -62.42 18.50 10.79
N GLU A 11 -62.98 17.31 10.79
CA GLU A 11 -62.22 16.08 10.97
C GLU A 11 -61.83 15.63 9.56
N ASP A 12 -60.76 16.24 9.01
CA ASP A 12 -60.19 15.82 7.74
C ASP A 12 -59.52 14.46 7.98
N GLY A 13 -60.28 13.38 7.80
CA GLY A 13 -59.77 12.01 7.85
C GLY A 13 -58.76 11.77 6.73
N LEU A 14 -57.72 10.99 7.02
CA LEU A 14 -56.66 10.66 6.06
C LEU A 14 -57.28 10.03 4.80
N THR A 15 -57.04 10.61 3.63
CA THR A 15 -57.53 10.03 2.38
C THR A 15 -56.69 8.80 2.00
N LEU A 16 -57.31 7.82 1.33
CA LEU A 16 -56.61 6.61 0.83
C LEU A 16 -55.40 6.97 -0.05
N VAL A 17 -55.51 8.07 -0.80
CA VAL A 17 -54.45 8.57 -1.68
C VAL A 17 -53.28 9.16 -0.87
N GLU A 18 -53.56 9.90 0.20
CA GLU A 18 -52.53 10.38 1.14
C GLU A 18 -51.82 9.22 1.84
N LEU A 19 -52.56 8.19 2.24
CA LEU A 19 -51.95 7.01 2.86
C LEU A 19 -50.97 6.30 1.90
N LEU A 20 -51.39 6.11 0.64
CA LEU A 20 -50.56 5.48 -0.39
C LEU A 20 -49.34 6.32 -0.74
N THR A 21 -49.47 7.65 -0.78
CA THR A 21 -48.33 8.55 -1.03
C THR A 21 -47.33 8.55 0.12
N VAL A 22 -47.80 8.55 1.38
CA VAL A 22 -46.92 8.46 2.56
C VAL A 22 -46.16 7.13 2.58
N ILE A 23 -46.83 6.00 2.30
CA ILE A 23 -46.18 4.68 2.22
C ILE A 23 -45.14 4.65 1.09
N GLY A 24 -45.46 5.23 -0.07
CA GLY A 24 -44.54 5.33 -1.20
C GLY A 24 -43.28 6.15 -0.88
N ILE A 25 -43.45 7.31 -0.23
CA ILE A 25 -42.33 8.16 0.20
C ILE A 25 -41.48 7.46 1.27
N MET A 26 -42.11 6.80 2.24
CA MET A 26 -41.41 6.04 3.27
C MET A 26 -40.61 4.89 2.68
N GLY A 27 -41.15 4.17 1.69
CA GLY A 27 -40.43 3.12 0.98
C GLY A 27 -39.17 3.63 0.28
N LEU A 28 -39.26 4.78 -0.40
CA LEU A 28 -38.09 5.41 -1.02
C LEU A 28 -37.05 5.86 0.01
N MET A 29 -37.49 6.41 1.15
CA MET A 29 -36.58 6.78 2.24
C MET A 29 -35.86 5.57 2.82
N VAL A 30 -36.54 4.45 3.03
CA VAL A 30 -35.92 3.22 3.54
C VAL A 30 -34.83 2.71 2.58
N ILE A 31 -35.08 2.73 1.27
CA ILE A 31 -34.09 2.33 0.27
C ILE A 31 -32.87 3.26 0.30
N ALA A 32 -33.08 4.58 0.39
CA ALA A 32 -32.01 5.56 0.46
C ALA A 32 -31.17 5.44 1.75
N PHE A 33 -31.81 5.17 2.89
CA PHE A 33 -31.09 4.94 4.15
C PHE A 33 -30.29 3.64 4.10
N TYR A 34 -30.85 2.58 3.53
CA TYR A 34 -30.17 1.28 3.42
C TYR A 34 -28.91 1.36 2.55
N SER A 35 -28.96 2.08 1.42
CA SER A 35 -27.78 2.27 0.57
C SER A 35 -26.66 3.05 1.26
N LEU A 36 -27.01 4.08 2.04
CA LEU A 36 -26.05 4.89 2.77
C LEU A 36 -25.39 4.13 3.92
N VAL A 37 -26.17 3.35 4.67
CA VAL A 37 -25.69 2.53 5.79
C VAL A 37 -24.79 1.38 5.32
N THR A 38 -25.04 0.80 4.15
CA THR A 38 -24.22 -0.31 3.61
C THR A 38 -22.94 0.17 2.92
N PHE A 39 -22.98 1.36 2.31
CA PHE A 39 -21.80 1.99 1.69
C PHE A 39 -20.75 2.43 2.71
N SER A 40 -21.18 2.90 3.90
CA SER A 40 -20.27 3.49 4.89
C SER A 40 -19.24 2.50 5.46
N PRO A 41 -19.60 1.30 5.97
CA PRO A 41 -18.62 0.37 6.55
C PRO A 41 -17.70 -0.25 5.50
N THR A 42 -18.25 -0.59 4.33
CA THR A 42 -17.49 -1.24 3.25
C THR A 42 -16.50 -0.26 2.62
N GLY A 43 -16.93 0.96 2.34
CA GLY A 43 -16.08 2.04 1.82
C GLY A 43 -14.99 2.45 2.80
N HIS A 44 -15.30 2.55 4.10
CA HIS A 44 -14.32 2.91 5.12
C HIS A 44 -13.22 1.85 5.26
N ASN A 45 -13.60 0.56 5.38
CA ASN A 45 -12.63 -0.53 5.52
C ASN A 45 -11.73 -0.66 4.29
N GLN A 46 -12.30 -0.50 3.08
CA GLN A 46 -11.52 -0.53 1.86
C GLN A 46 -10.55 0.66 1.78
N ALA A 47 -11.01 1.87 2.12
CA ALA A 47 -10.15 3.05 2.14
C ALA A 47 -9.01 2.92 3.16
N GLN A 48 -9.29 2.37 4.35
CA GLN A 48 -8.27 2.08 5.35
C GLN A 48 -7.23 1.08 4.84
N ASN A 49 -7.65 -0.01 4.21
CA ASN A 49 -6.74 -1.02 3.66
C ASN A 49 -5.84 -0.43 2.56
N ILE A 50 -6.37 0.41 1.68
CA ILE A 50 -5.61 1.09 0.64
C ILE A 50 -4.59 2.06 1.27
N ALA A 51 -5.03 2.88 2.22
CA ALA A 51 -4.17 3.84 2.90
C ALA A 51 -3.03 3.14 3.66
N GLN A 52 -3.31 2.01 4.31
CA GLN A 52 -2.31 1.24 5.01
C GLN A 52 -1.28 0.63 4.05
N ARG A 53 -1.71 -0.02 2.96
CA ARG A 53 -0.81 -0.55 1.93
C ARG A 53 0.10 0.54 1.34
N GLN A 54 -0.45 1.73 1.09
CA GLN A 54 0.33 2.87 0.60
C GLN A 54 1.37 3.33 1.63
N SER A 55 0.97 3.40 2.90
CA SER A 55 1.88 3.76 4.00
C SER A 55 3.03 2.76 4.12
N ASP A 56 2.73 1.47 4.09
CA ASP A 56 3.72 0.39 4.19
C ASP A 56 4.70 0.45 3.01
N PHE A 57 4.19 0.65 1.80
CA PHE A 57 5.02 0.79 0.60
C PHE A 57 5.96 2.01 0.69
N ASN A 58 5.44 3.17 1.13
CA ASN A 58 6.26 4.37 1.33
C ASN A 58 7.37 4.17 2.38
N LEU A 59 7.08 3.39 3.43
CA LEU A 59 8.06 3.03 4.45
C LEU A 59 9.18 2.18 3.83
N ILE A 60 8.84 1.15 3.07
CA ILE A 60 9.79 0.28 2.37
C ILE A 60 10.69 1.10 1.43
N GLN A 61 10.09 1.98 0.60
CA GLN A 61 10.86 2.86 -0.30
C GLN A 61 11.84 3.74 0.47
N THR A 62 11.42 4.29 1.61
CA THR A 62 12.27 5.13 2.46
C THR A 62 13.45 4.34 3.01
N TYR A 63 13.21 3.12 3.49
CA TYR A 63 14.29 2.24 3.94
C TYR A 63 15.23 1.87 2.79
N PHE A 64 14.71 1.42 1.65
CA PHE A 64 15.55 1.06 0.50
C PHE A 64 16.40 2.24 0.03
N LYS A 65 15.82 3.44 -0.02
CA LYS A 65 16.58 4.65 -0.36
C LYS A 65 17.68 4.94 0.66
N ASN A 66 17.38 4.88 1.95
CA ASN A 66 18.37 5.20 2.98
C ASN A 66 19.50 4.17 3.06
N GLU A 67 19.17 2.90 2.81
CA GLU A 67 20.05 1.77 2.98
C GLU A 67 20.87 1.45 1.72
N LEU A 68 20.22 1.48 0.55
CA LEU A 68 20.80 0.98 -0.71
C LEU A 68 21.33 2.10 -1.62
N ALA A 69 20.78 3.32 -1.57
CA ALA A 69 21.17 4.38 -2.51
C ALA A 69 22.66 4.76 -2.41
N ASN A 70 23.23 4.64 -1.21
CA ASN A 70 24.63 4.96 -0.92
C ASN A 70 25.46 3.73 -0.52
N ALA A 71 24.95 2.52 -0.74
CA ALA A 71 25.73 1.31 -0.50
C ALA A 71 26.98 1.30 -1.37
N ILE A 72 28.10 0.82 -0.81
CA ILE A 72 29.36 0.66 -1.55
C ILE A 72 29.31 -0.59 -2.42
N GLU A 73 28.67 -1.63 -1.90
CA GLU A 73 28.65 -2.95 -2.50
C GLU A 73 27.25 -3.53 -2.34
N ILE A 74 26.74 -4.15 -3.40
CA ILE A 74 25.46 -4.87 -3.42
C ILE A 74 25.72 -6.22 -4.08
N HIS A 75 25.13 -7.27 -3.55
CA HIS A 75 25.09 -8.62 -4.12
C HIS A 75 23.64 -9.08 -4.10
N MET A 76 23.16 -9.57 -5.24
CA MET A 76 21.81 -10.12 -5.36
C MET A 76 21.88 -11.64 -5.27
N LEU A 77 21.08 -12.25 -4.40
CA LEU A 77 21.17 -13.67 -4.03
C LEU A 77 19.81 -14.38 -4.16
N ASP A 78 19.83 -15.65 -4.56
CA ASP A 78 18.62 -16.50 -4.58
C ASP A 78 18.28 -17.10 -3.20
N SER A 79 19.29 -17.25 -2.34
CA SER A 79 19.14 -17.84 -1.01
C SER A 79 20.07 -17.18 -0.01
N LEU A 80 19.68 -17.21 1.27
CA LEU A 80 20.51 -16.69 2.36
C LEU A 80 21.75 -17.58 2.51
N PRO A 81 22.96 -17.01 2.53
CA PRO A 81 24.17 -17.78 2.77
C PRO A 81 24.22 -18.30 4.20
N ASP A 82 24.74 -19.51 4.39
CA ASP A 82 24.96 -20.13 5.70
C ASP A 82 26.44 -20.52 5.84
N PRO A 83 27.22 -19.87 6.74
CA PRO A 83 26.81 -18.82 7.67
C PRO A 83 26.64 -17.45 7.00
N LEU A 84 25.79 -16.61 7.57
CA LEU A 84 25.63 -15.21 7.16
C LEU A 84 26.91 -14.41 7.46
N ASP A 85 27.37 -13.64 6.47
CA ASP A 85 28.54 -12.78 6.62
C ASP A 85 28.16 -11.49 7.36
N ASN A 86 28.73 -11.30 8.54
CA ASN A 86 28.46 -10.12 9.37
C ASN A 86 29.01 -8.81 8.77
N ASN A 87 29.83 -8.88 7.71
CA ASN A 87 30.30 -7.71 6.97
C ASN A 87 29.27 -7.15 5.96
N TYR A 88 28.16 -7.88 5.77
CA TYR A 88 27.05 -7.46 4.92
C TYR A 88 25.76 -7.35 5.72
N ASN A 89 24.94 -6.40 5.30
CA ASN A 89 23.56 -6.29 5.72
C ASN A 89 22.68 -7.00 4.69
N TYR A 90 21.57 -7.59 5.14
CA TYR A 90 20.71 -8.39 4.28
C TYR A 90 19.28 -7.87 4.31
N ILE A 91 18.68 -7.73 3.14
CA ILE A 91 17.25 -7.48 2.94
C ILE A 91 16.66 -8.71 2.26
N TYR A 92 15.67 -9.32 2.90
CA TYR A 92 15.00 -10.51 2.38
C TYR A 92 13.55 -10.59 2.86
N LEU A 93 12.76 -11.37 2.14
CA LEU A 93 11.39 -11.70 2.53
C LEU A 93 11.38 -12.97 3.38
N ASP A 94 10.77 -12.91 4.57
CA ASP A 94 10.55 -14.07 5.43
C ASP A 94 9.08 -14.12 5.89
N ASN A 95 8.36 -15.18 5.50
CA ASN A 95 6.97 -15.41 5.89
C ASN A 95 6.03 -14.19 5.70
N GLY A 96 6.23 -13.42 4.64
CA GLY A 96 5.44 -12.23 4.35
C GLY A 96 5.89 -10.95 5.06
N SER A 97 6.98 -11.03 5.82
CA SER A 97 7.62 -9.91 6.50
C SER A 97 8.90 -9.51 5.79
N LEU A 98 9.09 -8.22 5.54
CA LEU A 98 10.32 -7.72 4.97
C LEU A 98 11.34 -7.53 6.08
N ILE A 99 12.39 -8.35 6.07
CA ILE A 99 13.41 -8.38 7.11
C ILE A 99 14.64 -7.60 6.66
N LEU A 100 15.15 -6.76 7.56
CA LEU A 100 16.47 -6.19 7.48
C LEU A 100 17.35 -6.78 8.59
N ARG A 101 18.50 -7.31 8.20
CA ARG A 101 19.54 -7.76 9.11
C ARG A 101 20.78 -6.88 8.98
N GLU A 102 21.24 -6.34 10.10
CA GLU A 102 22.45 -5.53 10.19
C GLU A 102 23.47 -6.22 11.12
N GLY A 103 24.38 -7.00 10.53
CA GLY A 103 25.30 -7.87 11.28
C GLY A 103 24.55 -8.91 12.13
N THR A 104 24.46 -8.69 13.44
CA THR A 104 23.78 -9.58 14.39
C THR A 104 22.36 -9.15 14.75
N THR A 105 21.97 -7.91 14.45
CA THR A 105 20.62 -7.42 14.73
C THR A 105 19.71 -7.70 13.54
N THR A 106 18.48 -8.12 13.82
CA THR A 106 17.46 -8.37 12.80
C THR A 106 16.20 -7.62 13.18
N ARG A 107 15.62 -6.88 12.22
CA ARG A 107 14.38 -6.13 12.40
C ARG A 107 13.45 -6.35 11.21
N ALA A 108 12.15 -6.39 11.46
CA ALA A 108 11.16 -6.31 10.39
C ALA A 108 10.93 -4.83 10.03
N ILE A 109 10.97 -4.51 8.74
CA ILE A 109 10.55 -3.20 8.21
C ILE A 109 9.02 -3.15 8.19
N VAL A 110 8.40 -4.22 7.69
CA VAL A 110 6.95 -4.44 7.69
C VAL A 110 6.69 -5.92 7.98
N GLU A 111 5.70 -6.21 8.83
CA GLU A 111 5.34 -7.57 9.24
C GLU A 111 4.10 -8.08 8.51
N ASN A 112 4.15 -9.28 7.93
CA ASN A 112 3.03 -10.01 7.31
C ASN A 112 2.21 -9.20 6.29
N ARG A 113 2.87 -8.37 5.48
CA ARG A 113 2.21 -7.49 4.48
C ARG A 113 2.90 -7.48 3.12
N VAL A 114 3.95 -8.26 2.94
CA VAL A 114 4.69 -8.34 1.68
C VAL A 114 4.49 -9.73 1.09
N ASP A 115 3.75 -9.85 0.01
CA ASP A 115 3.46 -11.11 -0.67
C ASP A 115 4.60 -11.53 -1.60
N ASN A 116 5.23 -10.56 -2.28
CA ASN A 116 6.37 -10.81 -3.16
C ASN A 116 7.43 -9.70 -3.07
N LEU A 117 8.68 -10.11 -3.33
CA LEU A 117 9.84 -9.24 -3.38
C LEU A 117 10.76 -9.73 -4.50
N LEU A 118 11.12 -8.84 -5.42
CA LEU A 118 12.05 -9.13 -6.50
C LEU A 118 12.97 -7.93 -6.73
N PHE A 119 14.24 -8.21 -7.02
CA PHE A 119 15.27 -7.22 -7.30
C PHE A 119 15.94 -7.52 -8.64
N SER A 120 16.17 -6.46 -9.40
CA SER A 120 16.85 -6.48 -10.69
C SER A 120 17.73 -5.24 -10.81
N LEU A 121 18.83 -5.36 -11.56
CA LEU A 121 19.71 -4.24 -11.83
C LEU A 121 19.67 -3.88 -13.31
N GLU A 122 19.48 -2.61 -13.59
CA GLU A 122 19.50 -2.04 -14.93
C GLU A 122 20.68 -1.08 -15.07
N GLU A 123 21.36 -1.11 -16.22
CA GLU A 123 22.37 -0.10 -16.53
C GLU A 123 21.67 1.21 -16.90
N ALA A 124 22.09 2.30 -16.27
CA ALA A 124 21.60 3.63 -16.60
C ALA A 124 22.18 4.01 -17.98
N SER A 125 21.43 3.69 -19.04
CA SER A 125 21.85 3.85 -20.44
C SER A 125 22.45 5.23 -20.67
N SER A 126 23.76 5.28 -20.92
CA SER A 126 24.49 6.51 -21.16
C SER A 126 25.07 6.52 -22.56
N THR A 127 24.37 7.21 -23.47
CA THR A 127 24.87 7.55 -24.80
C THR A 127 26.04 8.55 -24.77
N ASN A 128 26.39 9.11 -23.60
CA ASN A 128 27.48 10.06 -23.43
C ASN A 128 28.27 9.72 -22.17
N HIS A 129 29.54 9.35 -22.35
CA HIS A 129 30.59 8.89 -21.41
C HIS A 129 30.81 9.67 -20.08
N ASN A 130 29.77 10.24 -19.47
CA ASN A 130 29.82 11.09 -18.29
C ASN A 130 28.58 10.89 -17.39
N SER A 131 27.98 9.69 -17.39
CA SER A 131 26.94 9.37 -16.39
C SER A 131 27.57 9.17 -15.02
N LEU A 132 27.20 10.02 -14.08
CA LEU A 132 27.55 9.89 -12.65
C LEU A 132 26.86 8.68 -11.99
N TYR A 133 25.85 8.11 -12.65
CA TYR A 133 25.06 6.99 -12.17
C TYR A 133 25.15 5.86 -13.18
N LYS A 134 25.72 4.73 -12.77
CA LYS A 134 25.93 3.59 -13.66
C LYS A 134 24.81 2.54 -13.58
N TYR A 135 24.14 2.44 -12.43
CA TYR A 135 23.13 1.41 -12.18
C TYR A 135 21.87 1.94 -11.51
N ILE A 136 20.73 1.35 -11.89
CA ILE A 136 19.41 1.55 -11.31
C ILE A 136 18.96 0.21 -10.72
N LEU A 137 18.66 0.19 -9.43
CA LEU A 137 18.01 -0.95 -8.79
C LEU A 137 16.51 -0.86 -9.06
N VAL A 138 15.98 -1.84 -9.77
CA VAL A 138 14.54 -2.05 -9.94
C VAL A 138 14.10 -3.08 -8.92
N TYR A 139 13.02 -2.80 -8.20
CA TYR A 139 12.45 -3.72 -7.23
C TYR A 139 10.94 -3.77 -7.34
N THR A 140 10.38 -4.96 -7.12
CA THR A 140 8.94 -5.21 -7.09
C THR A 140 8.54 -5.60 -5.68
N VAL A 141 7.55 -4.92 -5.11
CA VAL A 141 6.97 -5.23 -3.80
C VAL A 141 5.45 -5.26 -3.95
N ASN A 142 4.81 -6.38 -3.65
CA ASN A 142 3.37 -6.58 -3.82
C ASN A 142 2.87 -6.22 -5.23
N ASP A 143 3.59 -6.67 -6.26
CA ASP A 143 3.33 -6.36 -7.67
C ASP A 143 3.49 -4.87 -8.05
N ILE A 144 3.99 -4.02 -7.15
CA ILE A 144 4.31 -2.63 -7.42
C ILE A 144 5.80 -2.54 -7.73
N GLU A 145 6.13 -2.23 -8.98
CA GLU A 145 7.50 -1.97 -9.42
C GLU A 145 7.93 -0.54 -9.07
N SER A 146 9.18 -0.39 -8.65
CA SER A 146 9.81 0.90 -8.39
C SER A 146 11.30 0.83 -8.64
N SER A 147 11.92 1.99 -8.84
CA SER A 147 13.33 2.10 -9.15
C SER A 147 14.06 3.02 -8.17
N LEU A 148 15.33 2.73 -7.94
CA LEU A 148 16.23 3.47 -7.08
C LEU A 148 17.57 3.65 -7.78
N ILE A 149 18.04 4.89 -7.85
CA ILE A 149 19.36 5.22 -8.38
C ILE A 149 20.42 4.88 -7.33
N LEU A 150 21.49 4.21 -7.76
CA LEU A 150 22.61 3.81 -6.91
C LEU A 150 23.82 4.72 -7.19
N ASN A 151 24.33 5.38 -6.15
CA ASN A 151 25.32 6.45 -6.33
C ASN A 151 26.77 5.95 -6.39
N ASN A 152 27.10 4.83 -5.73
CA ASN A 152 28.49 4.46 -5.44
C ASN A 152 28.89 3.05 -5.90
N ILE A 153 28.09 2.41 -6.75
CA ILE A 153 28.24 0.98 -7.00
C ILE A 153 28.88 0.71 -8.36
N ASN A 154 29.84 -0.21 -8.36
CA ASN A 154 30.45 -0.78 -9.55
C ASN A 154 30.18 -2.30 -9.53
N TYR A 155 29.00 -2.71 -10.01
CA TYR A 155 28.54 -4.10 -9.95
C TYR A 155 28.52 -4.74 -11.34
N ASP A 156 28.98 -5.98 -11.45
CA ASP A 156 28.91 -6.72 -12.71
C ASP A 156 27.51 -7.34 -12.85
N ILE A 157 26.76 -6.95 -13.89
CA ILE A 157 25.35 -7.32 -14.10
C ILE A 157 25.26 -8.80 -14.54
N SER A 158 25.65 -9.72 -13.69
CA SER A 158 25.63 -11.15 -14.01
C SER A 158 24.37 -11.87 -13.52
N ASP A 159 23.64 -11.29 -12.56
CA ASP A 159 22.47 -11.92 -11.95
C ASP A 159 21.35 -10.91 -11.70
N ASN A 160 20.20 -11.13 -12.34
CA ASN A 160 18.99 -10.31 -12.21
C ASN A 160 17.83 -11.18 -11.71
N HIS A 161 16.76 -10.55 -11.20
CA HIS A 161 15.56 -11.20 -10.68
C HIS A 161 15.82 -12.10 -9.45
N LYS A 162 16.42 -11.50 -8.42
CA LYS A 162 16.72 -12.18 -7.15
C LYS A 162 15.81 -11.69 -6.03
N THR A 163 15.64 -12.48 -4.98
CA THR A 163 14.73 -12.16 -3.86
C THR A 163 15.44 -11.56 -2.65
N ILE A 164 16.78 -11.58 -2.65
CA ILE A 164 17.61 -11.13 -1.53
C ILE A 164 18.64 -10.13 -2.04
N ILE A 165 18.84 -9.06 -1.26
CA ILE A 165 19.96 -8.14 -1.41
C ILE A 165 20.87 -8.26 -0.19
N ALA A 166 22.14 -8.55 -0.42
CA ALA A 166 23.22 -8.33 0.54
C ALA A 166 23.93 -7.03 0.17
N TYR A 167 24.19 -6.14 1.12
CA TYR A 167 24.82 -4.85 0.83
C TYR A 167 25.75 -4.38 1.95
N ARG A 168 26.72 -3.53 1.60
CA ARG A 168 27.65 -2.92 2.55
C ARG A 168 27.46 -1.41 2.59
N LYS A 169 27.30 -0.88 3.81
CA LYS A 169 27.27 0.56 4.08
C LYS A 169 28.68 1.17 3.96
N PRO A 170 28.77 2.47 3.65
CA PRO A 170 30.04 3.19 3.68
C PRO A 170 30.68 3.27 5.06
#